data_AF-A0A1M5NMH3-F1
#
_entry.id   AF-A0A1M5NMH3-F1
#
_cell.length_a   1.000
_cell.length_b   1.000
_cell.length_c   1.000
_cell.angle_alpha   90.00
_cell.angle_beta   90.00
_cell.angle_gamma   90.00
#
_symmetry.space_group_name_H-M   'P 1'
#
loop_
_entity.id
_entity.type
_entity.pdbx_description
1 polymer ?
#
loop_
_entity_poly.entity_id
_entity_poly.type
_entity_poly.pdbx_seq_one_letter_code
_entity_poly.pdbx_strand_id
1 'polypeptide(L)'
;MLSKLAKNQYVKLVKEDENKGKEVEYGVVLHEHDNKYDIMSIGFENKNGVFLGYPTEVNNLVQTYTTEDAMFYEVKEDEVRRKMNIWLEKNCGK
;
A
#
# COMPACT_ATOMS: atom_id res chain seq x y z
N MET A 1 1.28 -14.72 -2.88
CA MET A 1 0.14 -14.00 -2.27
C MET A 1 0.06 -14.43 -0.82
N LEU A 2 -0.01 -13.49 0.10
CA LEU A 2 -0.11 -13.76 1.53
C LEU A 2 -1.56 -14.13 1.88
N SER A 3 -1.74 -15.20 2.65
CA SER A 3 -3.05 -15.63 3.19
C SER A 3 -3.30 -15.13 4.62
N LYS A 4 -2.29 -14.54 5.25
CA LYS A 4 -2.35 -13.91 6.56
C LYS A 4 -1.31 -12.80 6.62
N LEU A 5 -1.62 -11.73 7.35
CA LEU A 5 -0.72 -10.60 7.56
C LEU A 5 -0.34 -10.48 9.03
N ALA A 6 0.83 -9.91 9.31
CA ALA A 6 1.32 -9.67 10.66
C ALA A 6 1.40 -8.18 10.96
N LYS A 7 1.28 -7.80 12.24
CA LYS A 7 1.48 -6.42 12.69
C LYS A 7 2.88 -5.91 12.31
N ASN A 8 2.96 -4.65 11.88
CA ASN A 8 4.13 -3.96 11.34
C ASN A 8 4.68 -4.56 10.04
N GLN A 9 3.95 -5.47 9.39
CA GLN A 9 4.33 -5.98 8.09
C GLN A 9 4.08 -4.93 7.01
N TYR A 10 5.08 -4.70 6.17
CA TYR A 10 4.94 -3.89 4.96
C TYR A 10 4.39 -4.75 3.83
N VAL A 11 3.36 -4.25 3.17
CA VAL A 11 2.63 -4.99 2.14
C VAL A 11 2.42 -4.16 0.89
N LYS A 12 2.48 -4.82 -0.26
CA LYS A 12 1.95 -4.35 -1.53
C LYS A 12 0.55 -4.96 -1.71
N LEU A 13 -0.46 -4.10 -1.79
CA LEU A 13 -1.84 -4.43 -2.05
C LEU A 13 -2.09 -4.27 -3.56
N VAL A 14 -2.69 -5.28 -4.17
CA VAL A 14 -3.14 -5.23 -5.56
C VAL A 14 -4.64 -5.40 -5.57
N LYS A 15 -5.34 -4.33 -5.92
CA LYS A 15 -6.80 -4.31 -6.11
C LYS A 15 -7.07 -4.43 -7.60
N GLU A 16 -7.80 -5.47 -7.99
CA GLU A 16 -8.26 -5.62 -9.38
C GLU A 16 -9.74 -5.28 -9.42
N ASP A 17 -10.08 -4.24 -10.17
CA ASP A 17 -11.46 -3.83 -10.43
C ASP A 17 -11.71 -3.93 -11.95
N GLU A 18 -12.78 -4.61 -12.35
CA GLU A 18 -13.12 -4.85 -13.76
C GLU A 18 -13.26 -3.54 -14.57
N ASN A 19 -13.63 -2.43 -13.94
CA ASN A 19 -13.86 -1.14 -14.60
C ASN A 19 -12.71 -0.14 -14.41
N LYS A 20 -11.95 -0.24 -13.32
CA LYS A 20 -10.85 0.71 -13.02
C LYS A 20 -9.46 0.16 -13.33
N GLY A 21 -9.36 -1.13 -13.63
CA GLY A 21 -8.09 -1.82 -13.86
C GLY A 21 -7.37 -2.13 -12.55
N LYS A 22 -6.06 -2.33 -12.66
CA LYS A 22 -5.19 -2.73 -11.54
C LYS A 22 -4.71 -1.50 -10.77
N GLU A 23 -5.14 -1.38 -9.53
CA GLU A 23 -4.64 -0.39 -8.58
C GLU A 23 -3.62 -1.06 -7.65
N VAL A 24 -2.48 -0.41 -7.46
CA VAL A 24 -1.43 -0.90 -6.57
C VAL A 24 -1.15 0.12 -5.49
N GLU A 25 -1.17 -0.36 -4.27
CA GLU A 25 -0.97 0.42 -3.06
C GLU A 25 0.10 -0.24 -2.19
N TYR A 26 0.84 0.56 -1.46
CA TYR A 26 1.75 0.14 -0.40
C TYR A 26 1.16 0.55 0.93
N GLY A 27 1.26 -0.33 1.91
CA GLY A 27 0.78 -0.07 3.25
C GLY A 27 1.57 -0.80 4.33
N VAL A 28 1.29 -0.44 5.58
CA VAL A 28 1.79 -1.12 6.77
C VAL A 28 0.62 -1.60 7.62
N VAL A 29 0.69 -2.86 8.05
CA VAL A 29 -0.36 -3.48 8.88
C VAL A 29 -0.23 -2.97 10.31
N LEU A 30 -1.27 -2.34 10.84
CA LEU A 30 -1.30 -1.80 12.19
C LEU A 30 -1.85 -2.81 13.21
N HIS A 31 -2.97 -3.45 12.87
CA HIS A 31 -3.69 -4.38 13.74
C HIS A 31 -4.32 -5.51 12.92
N GLU A 32 -4.42 -6.68 13.56
CA GLU A 32 -5.21 -7.83 13.09
C GLU A 32 -6.37 -8.03 14.07
N HIS A 33 -7.60 -8.17 13.56
CA HIS A 33 -8.80 -8.53 14.33
C HIS A 33 -9.72 -9.37 13.46
N ASP A 34 -10.13 -10.56 13.92
CA ASP A 34 -11.11 -11.42 13.23
C ASP A 34 -10.88 -11.59 11.71
N ASN A 35 -9.63 -11.89 11.29
CA ASN A 35 -9.19 -11.98 9.88
C ASN A 35 -9.31 -10.70 9.05
N LYS A 36 -9.48 -9.56 9.72
CA LYS A 36 -9.40 -8.22 9.16
C LYS A 36 -8.11 -7.55 9.62
N TYR A 37 -7.59 -6.68 8.77
CA TYR A 37 -6.32 -6.02 8.95
C TYR A 37 -6.51 -4.53 8.74
N ASP A 38 -6.21 -3.75 9.77
CA ASP A 38 -6.12 -2.30 9.63
C ASP A 38 -4.79 -1.97 8.99
N ILE A 39 -4.82 -1.42 7.77
CA ILE A 39 -3.64 -1.12 6.98
C ILE A 39 -3.59 0.38 6.75
N MET A 40 -2.45 0.98 7.08
CA MET A 40 -2.17 2.37 6.78
C MET A 40 -1.52 2.50 5.41
N SER A 41 -2.14 3.27 4.53
CA SER A 41 -1.63 3.62 3.21
C SER A 41 -0.37 4.48 3.33
N ILE A 42 0.70 4.11 2.63
CA ILE A 42 1.97 4.86 2.61
C ILE A 42 2.41 5.24 1.19
N GLY A 43 1.75 4.71 0.16
CA GLY A 43 1.79 5.28 -1.19
C GLY A 43 1.21 4.37 -2.28
N PHE A 44 1.18 4.87 -3.52
CA PHE A 44 0.47 4.24 -4.64
C PHE A 44 1.38 4.07 -5.86
N GLU A 45 1.09 3.14 -6.76
CA GLU A 45 1.66 3.13 -8.11
C GLU A 45 0.64 3.66 -9.12
N ASN A 46 1.10 4.43 -10.11
CA ASN A 46 0.29 4.71 -11.29
C ASN A 46 0.20 3.48 -12.22
N LYS A 47 -0.59 3.60 -13.28
CA LYS A 47 -0.72 2.61 -14.36
C LYS A 47 0.61 2.18 -15.01
N ASN A 48 1.68 2.94 -14.85
CA ASN A 48 3.01 2.63 -15.38
C ASN A 48 3.93 1.99 -14.33
N GLY A 49 3.44 1.67 -13.13
CA GLY A 49 4.23 1.09 -12.03
C GLY A 49 5.13 2.10 -11.30
N VAL A 50 4.94 3.40 -11.52
CA VAL A 50 5.73 4.46 -10.84
C VAL A 50 5.07 4.82 -9.52
N PHE A 51 5.86 4.81 -8.45
CA PHE A 51 5.42 5.24 -7.11
C PHE A 51 5.03 6.73 -7.13
N LEU A 52 3.76 7.01 -6.84
CA LEU A 52 3.12 8.32 -6.91
C LEU A 52 3.18 9.12 -5.61
N GLY A 53 3.61 8.52 -4.48
CA GLY A 53 3.72 9.20 -3.18
C GLY A 53 2.54 8.95 -2.25
N TYR A 54 2.50 9.69 -1.14
CA TYR A 54 1.41 9.64 -0.15
C TYR A 54 0.09 10.09 -0.79
N PRO A 55 -1.03 9.49 -0.43
CA PRO A 55 -2.31 9.91 -0.97
C PRO A 55 -2.66 11.33 -0.50
N THR A 56 -2.79 12.27 -1.44
CA THR A 56 -3.36 13.59 -1.16
C THR A 56 -4.89 13.57 -1.16
N GLU A 57 -5.50 12.53 -1.73
CA GLU A 57 -6.96 12.42 -1.93
C GLU A 57 -7.61 11.25 -1.17
N VAL A 58 -6.86 10.50 -0.35
CA VAL A 58 -7.45 9.41 0.44
C VAL A 58 -8.02 10.00 1.72
N ASN A 59 -9.34 10.07 1.81
CA ASN A 59 -10.07 10.59 2.97
C ASN A 59 -9.70 9.87 4.28
N ASN A 60 -9.27 8.60 4.22
CA ASN A 60 -8.86 7.79 5.37
C ASN A 60 -7.55 7.05 5.09
N LEU A 61 -6.45 7.50 5.71
CA LEU A 61 -5.14 6.87 5.61
C LEU A 61 -5.09 5.45 6.16
N VAL A 62 -6.04 5.07 7.02
CA VAL A 62 -6.16 3.71 7.56
C VAL A 62 -7.45 3.12 7.05
N GLN A 63 -7.35 1.93 6.45
CA GLN A 63 -8.49 1.17 5.95
C GLN A 63 -8.39 -0.27 6.42
N THR A 64 -9.54 -0.87 6.67
CA THR A 64 -9.65 -2.27 7.10
C THR A 64 -9.86 -3.16 5.88
N TYR A 65 -9.02 -4.17 5.73
CA TYR A 65 -9.07 -5.15 4.64
C TYR A 65 -9.15 -6.58 5.17
N THR A 66 -9.79 -7.46 4.41
CA THR A 66 -9.63 -8.91 4.47
C THR A 66 -8.67 -9.35 3.36
N THR A 67 -8.20 -10.59 3.42
CA THR A 67 -7.39 -11.19 2.34
C THR A 67 -8.17 -11.48 1.06
N GLU A 68 -9.49 -11.28 1.07
CA GLU A 68 -10.35 -11.43 -0.11
C GLU A 68 -10.52 -10.10 -0.87
N ASP A 69 -10.34 -8.96 -0.18
CA ASP A 69 -10.51 -7.63 -0.78
C ASP A 69 -9.38 -7.25 -1.75
N ALA A 70 -8.20 -7.86 -1.60
CA ALA A 70 -7.03 -7.57 -2.43
C ALA A 70 -6.01 -8.71 -2.37
N MET A 71 -5.11 -8.75 -3.35
CA MET A 71 -3.93 -9.61 -3.28
C MET A 71 -2.81 -8.91 -2.51
N PHE A 72 -2.33 -9.56 -1.46
CA PHE A 72 -1.25 -9.03 -0.62
C PHE A 72 0.09 -9.71 -0.94
N TYR A 73 1.14 -8.90 -1.02
CA TYR A 73 2.52 -9.34 -1.17
C TYR A 73 3.39 -8.68 -0.11
N GLU A 74 4.28 -9.45 0.50
CA GLU A 74 5.27 -8.90 1.42
C GLU A 74 6.26 -8.03 0.64
N VAL A 75 6.61 -6.88 1.23
CA VAL A 75 7.66 -6.01 0.73
C VAL A 75 8.58 -5.61 1.88
N LYS A 76 9.86 -5.40 1.57
CA LYS A 76 10.83 -4.97 2.57
C LYS A 76 10.65 -3.49 2.88
N GLU A 77 10.71 -3.13 4.16
CA GLU A 77 10.65 -1.74 4.62
C GLU A 77 11.64 -0.83 3.85
N ASP A 78 12.88 -1.29 3.67
CA ASP A 78 13.91 -0.52 2.96
C ASP A 78 13.55 -0.25 1.48
N GLU A 79 12.82 -1.16 0.84
CA GLU A 79 12.37 -0.96 -0.53
C GLU A 79 11.32 0.16 -0.60
N VAL A 80 10.36 0.13 0.32
CA VAL A 80 9.33 1.16 0.44
C VAL A 80 9.97 2.51 0.76
N ARG A 81 10.87 2.55 1.76
CA ARG A 81 11.59 3.76 2.15
C ARG A 81 12.40 4.34 0.99
N ARG A 82 13.07 3.50 0.20
CA ARG A 82 13.81 3.95 -0.98
C ARG A 82 12.88 4.59 -2.02
N LYS A 83 11.72 3.99 -2.29
CA LYS A 83 10.72 4.56 -3.22
C LYS A 83 10.18 5.89 -2.72
N MET A 84 9.90 6.00 -1.42
CA MET A 84 9.46 7.25 -0.79
C MET A 84 10.54 8.34 -0.89
N ASN A 85 11.80 8.04 -0.59
CA ASN A 85 12.89 9.00 -0.69
C ASN A 85 13.07 9.54 -2.11
N ILE A 86 13.07 8.65 -3.12
CA ILE A 86 13.15 9.07 -4.53
C ILE A 86 11.99 9.99 -4.90
N TRP A 87 10.79 9.72 -4.39
CA TRP A 87 9.63 10.57 -4.63
C TRP A 87 9.78 11.94 -3.95
N LEU A 88 10.22 11.98 -2.69
CA LEU A 88 10.46 13.22 -1.94
C LEU A 88 11.51 14.10 -2.61
N GLU A 89 12.63 13.52 -3.07
CA GLU A 89 13.67 14.25 -3.80
C GLU A 89 13.12 14.91 -5.08
N LYS A 90 12.25 14.20 -5.82
CA LYS A 90 11.69 14.71 -7.08
C LYS A 90 10.60 15.77 -6.89
N ASN A 91 9.86 15.72 -5.80
CA ASN A 91 8.63 16.54 -5.63
C ASN A 91 8.74 17.60 -4.53
N CYS A 92 9.54 17.37 -3.50
CA CYS A 92 9.66 18.24 -2.32
C CYS A 92 11.07 18.83 -2.14
N GLY A 93 12.07 18.32 -2.86
CA GLY A 93 13.41 18.88 -2.88
C GLY A 93 13.48 20.19 -3.65
N LYS A 94 13.24 21.32 -2.96
CA LYS A 94 13.77 22.63 -3.34
C LYS A 94 14.92 22.99 -2.40
#